data_AF-A0A348W9R4-F1
#
_entry.id   AF-A0A348W9R4-F1
#
_cell.length_a   1.000
_cell.length_b   1.000
_cell.length_c   1.000
_cell.angle_alpha   90.00
_cell.angle_beta   90.00
_cell.angle_gamma   90.00
#
_symmetry.space_group_name_H-M   'P 1'
#
loop_
_entity.id
_entity.type
_entity.pdbx_description
1 polymer ?
#
loop_
_entity_poly.entity_id
_entity_poly.type
_entity_poly.pdbx_seq_one_letter_code
_entity_poly.pdbx_strand_id
1 'polypeptide(L)'
;MKKHLLSTSAIALGLVAAPASAQEWNLDWGGYMNQHVAFADVSGTVVAAAGVGFDGDGVGFHSNSEIFFTPSVTLDNGLTFGINVQLEAENQAGATYIDETYMTISGDTLGRIEIGSE
;
A
#
# COMPACT_ATOMS: atom_id res chain seq x y z
N MET A 1 24.36 -12.07 -7.18
CA MET A 1 25.23 -12.66 -6.14
C MET A 1 26.51 -11.85 -6.00
N LYS A 2 26.51 -10.80 -5.16
CA LYS A 2 27.74 -10.10 -4.78
C LYS A 2 28.39 -10.91 -3.66
N LYS A 3 29.55 -11.50 -3.95
CA LYS A 3 30.25 -12.44 -3.09
C LYS A 3 30.99 -11.67 -1.98
N HIS A 4 30.37 -11.51 -0.81
CA HIS A 4 31.12 -11.28 0.42
C HIS A 4 31.13 -12.59 1.22
N LEU A 5 32.27 -13.23 1.07
CA LEU A 5 32.63 -14.58 1.45
C LEU A 5 32.79 -14.70 2.97
N LEU A 6 32.20 -15.75 3.54
CA LEU A 6 32.58 -16.42 4.78
C LEU A 6 34.07 -16.19 5.13
N SER A 7 34.37 -15.33 6.10
CA SER A 7 35.69 -15.32 6.77
C SER A 7 35.61 -14.57 8.10
N THR A 8 34.94 -15.15 9.10
CA THR A 8 34.88 -14.61 10.47
C THR A 8 35.95 -15.23 11.37
N SER A 9 37.17 -15.50 10.88
CA SER A 9 38.19 -16.15 11.71
C SER A 9 39.64 -15.70 11.53
N ALA A 10 39.98 -14.68 10.72
CA ALA A 10 41.40 -14.45 10.43
C ALA A 10 41.90 -13.02 10.17
N ILE A 11 41.27 -11.94 10.65
CA ILE A 11 41.93 -10.60 10.63
C ILE A 11 41.72 -9.87 11.96
N ALA A 12 42.67 -10.10 12.87
CA ALA A 12 43.00 -9.18 13.94
C ALA A 12 43.83 -8.02 13.34
N LEU A 13 43.54 -6.78 13.78
CA LEU A 13 44.29 -5.54 13.52
C LEU A 13 44.37 -5.06 12.06
N GLY A 14 43.39 -4.23 11.65
CA GLY A 14 43.49 -3.45 10.41
C GLY A 14 42.16 -2.97 9.80
N LEU A 15 41.02 -3.22 10.45
CA LEU A 15 39.72 -2.86 9.89
C LEU A 15 39.44 -1.38 10.15
N VAL A 16 39.84 -0.54 9.20
CA VAL A 16 39.04 0.65 8.90
C VAL A 16 37.61 0.13 8.78
N ALA A 17 36.74 0.48 9.74
CA ALA A 17 35.34 0.12 9.70
C ALA A 17 34.80 0.66 8.37
N ALA A 18 34.72 -0.19 7.34
CA ALA A 18 33.98 0.14 6.15
C ALA A 18 32.58 0.55 6.66
N PRO A 19 32.07 1.73 6.30
CA PRO A 19 30.75 2.13 6.75
C PRO A 19 29.80 1.01 6.35
N ALA A 20 29.12 0.43 7.35
CA ALA A 20 28.03 -0.49 7.09
C ALA A 20 27.00 0.32 6.31
N SER A 21 26.99 0.16 4.98
CA SER A 21 25.95 0.77 4.16
C SER A 21 24.68 0.06 4.56
N ALA A 22 23.76 0.80 5.19
CA ALA A 22 22.42 0.30 5.41
C ALA A 22 21.86 -0.13 4.05
N GLN A 23 21.19 -1.28 4.03
CA GLN A 23 20.51 -1.76 2.83
C GLN A 23 19.57 -0.67 2.34
N GLU A 24 19.70 -0.26 1.09
CA GLU A 24 18.82 0.75 0.51
C GLU A 24 17.41 0.17 0.39
N TRP A 25 16.43 0.92 0.90
CA TRP A 25 15.02 0.59 0.73
C TRP A 25 14.57 0.99 -0.66
N ASN A 26 13.83 0.10 -1.31
CA ASN A 26 12.99 0.49 -2.42
C ASN A 26 11.74 1.15 -1.86
N LEU A 27 11.57 2.45 -2.10
CA LEU A 27 10.41 3.24 -1.64
C LEU A 27 9.37 3.35 -2.75
N ASP A 28 8.91 2.19 -3.24
CA ASP A 28 7.88 2.13 -4.26
C ASP A 28 6.53 2.62 -3.72
N TRP A 29 5.84 3.37 -4.56
CA TRP A 29 4.49 3.87 -4.32
C TRP A 29 3.75 3.96 -5.65
N GLY A 30 2.42 3.94 -5.58
CA GLY A 30 1.54 3.97 -6.72
C GLY A 30 0.12 4.29 -6.31
N GLY A 31 -0.84 3.94 -7.14
CA GLY A 31 -2.25 4.17 -6.87
C GLY A 31 -3.07 4.30 -8.16
N TYR A 32 -4.34 4.63 -7.99
CA TYR A 32 -5.25 4.95 -9.09
C TYR A 32 -6.16 6.13 -8.74
N MET A 33 -6.71 6.75 -9.79
CA MET A 33 -7.74 7.76 -9.67
C MET A 33 -8.76 7.57 -10.78
N ASN A 34 -10.00 7.30 -10.39
CA ASN A 34 -11.13 7.15 -11.28
C ASN A 34 -12.13 8.28 -11.02
N GLN A 35 -12.59 8.92 -12.10
CA GLN A 35 -13.59 9.97 -12.07
C GLN A 35 -14.74 9.56 -12.98
N HIS A 36 -15.94 9.62 -12.46
CA HIS A 36 -17.16 9.24 -13.15
C HIS A 36 -18.12 10.41 -13.13
N VAL A 37 -18.64 10.74 -14.32
CA VAL A 37 -19.73 11.69 -14.49
C VAL A 37 -20.92 10.91 -15.01
N ALA A 38 -22.04 11.00 -14.31
CA ALA A 38 -23.28 10.36 -14.70
C ALA A 38 -24.36 11.42 -14.89
N PHE A 39 -25.24 11.23 -15.88
CA PHE A 39 -26.46 12.02 -16.03
C PHE A 39 -27.66 11.09 -15.95
N ALA A 40 -28.68 11.49 -15.22
CA ALA A 40 -29.93 10.77 -15.11
C ALA A 40 -31.12 11.69 -15.41
N ASP A 41 -32.12 11.11 -16.07
CA ASP A 41 -33.46 11.67 -16.26
C ASP A 41 -34.43 10.55 -15.84
N VAL A 42 -35.17 10.77 -14.77
CA VAL A 42 -35.92 9.77 -14.01
C VAL A 42 -37.39 10.16 -14.02
N SER A 43 -38.16 9.49 -14.88
CA SER A 43 -39.61 9.70 -14.93
C SER A 43 -40.33 9.08 -13.72
N GLY A 44 -41.24 9.84 -13.10
CA GLY A 44 -42.13 9.38 -12.03
C GLY A 44 -41.83 9.99 -10.65
N THR A 45 -42.71 9.77 -9.68
CA THR A 45 -42.45 10.21 -8.29
C THR A 45 -41.73 9.10 -7.54
N VAL A 46 -40.42 9.25 -7.33
CA VAL A 46 -39.68 8.38 -6.40
C VAL A 46 -39.93 8.90 -4.98
N VAL A 47 -40.64 8.11 -4.17
CA VAL A 47 -40.84 8.40 -2.74
C VAL A 47 -39.68 7.78 -1.98
N ALA A 48 -38.79 8.59 -1.41
CA ALA A 48 -37.72 8.07 -0.54
C ALA A 48 -38.32 7.45 0.73
N ALA A 49 -37.55 6.63 1.44
CA ALA A 49 -37.97 5.85 2.62
C ALA A 49 -38.50 6.66 3.84
N ALA A 50 -38.74 7.96 3.69
CA ALA A 50 -39.32 8.85 4.70
C ALA A 50 -40.47 9.74 4.17
N GLY A 51 -41.04 9.44 2.99
CA GLY A 51 -42.17 10.21 2.42
C GLY A 51 -41.79 11.57 1.82
N VAL A 52 -40.50 11.89 1.78
CA VAL A 52 -39.93 13.01 1.02
C VAL A 52 -39.75 12.58 -0.44
N GLY A 53 -40.19 13.43 -1.37
CA GLY A 53 -39.92 13.22 -2.80
C GLY A 53 -38.42 13.27 -3.07
N PHE A 54 -37.93 12.33 -3.88
CA PHE A 54 -36.57 12.29 -4.37
C PHE A 54 -36.54 12.78 -5.82
N ASP A 55 -35.73 13.81 -6.09
CA ASP A 55 -35.39 14.23 -7.44
C ASP A 55 -34.15 13.46 -7.88
N GLY A 56 -34.33 12.56 -8.84
CA GLY A 56 -33.28 11.71 -9.39
C GLY A 56 -32.63 12.29 -10.64
N ASP A 57 -33.05 13.48 -11.08
CA ASP A 57 -32.61 14.07 -12.32
C ASP A 57 -31.28 14.83 -12.14
N GLY A 58 -30.53 14.95 -13.23
CA GLY A 58 -29.35 15.82 -13.32
C GLY A 58 -28.03 15.08 -13.40
N VAL A 59 -26.96 15.81 -13.11
CA VAL A 59 -25.57 15.34 -13.24
C VAL A 59 -25.02 14.99 -11.86
N GLY A 60 -24.53 13.75 -11.73
CA GLY A 60 -23.78 13.27 -10.58
C GLY A 60 -22.29 13.13 -10.89
N PHE A 61 -21.47 13.38 -9.89
CA PHE A 61 -20.03 13.10 -9.90
C PHE A 61 -19.76 12.01 -8.88
N HIS A 62 -19.00 11.00 -9.29
CA HIS A 62 -18.52 9.95 -8.41
C HIS A 62 -17.03 9.76 -8.63
N SER A 63 -16.31 9.60 -7.55
CA SER A 63 -14.86 9.53 -7.54
C SER A 63 -14.45 8.32 -6.71
N ASN A 64 -13.40 7.66 -7.16
CA ASN A 64 -12.78 6.56 -6.44
C ASN A 64 -11.27 6.61 -6.70
N SER A 65 -10.47 6.77 -5.64
CA SER A 65 -9.03 6.92 -5.77
C SER A 65 -8.31 6.42 -4.54
N GLU A 66 -7.11 5.87 -4.76
CA GLU A 66 -6.35 5.18 -3.74
C GLU A 66 -4.85 5.36 -3.99
N ILE A 67 -4.09 5.45 -2.90
CA ILE A 67 -2.63 5.54 -2.90
C ILE A 67 -2.06 4.29 -2.26
N PHE A 68 -1.15 3.63 -2.98
CA PHE A 68 -0.42 2.47 -2.48
C PHE A 68 0.98 2.90 -2.08
N PHE A 69 1.37 2.62 -0.83
CA PHE A 69 2.75 2.76 -0.36
C PHE A 69 3.30 1.39 -0.01
N THR A 70 4.22 0.89 -0.83
CA THR A 70 4.66 -0.50 -0.79
C THR A 70 6.20 -0.63 -0.71
N PRO A 71 6.85 -0.01 0.29
CA PRO A 71 8.30 -0.05 0.36
C PRO A 71 8.80 -1.45 0.73
N SER A 72 9.97 -1.82 0.22
CA SER A 72 10.59 -3.11 0.53
C SER A 72 12.10 -3.04 0.58
N VAL A 73 12.69 -3.98 1.31
CA VAL A 73 14.14 -4.15 1.44
C VAL A 73 14.47 -5.63 1.53
N THR A 74 15.33 -6.11 0.62
CA THR A 74 15.91 -7.46 0.71
C THR A 74 17.24 -7.35 1.40
N LEU A 75 17.44 -8.06 2.51
CA LEU A 75 18.67 -8.10 3.27
C LEU A 75 19.69 -9.08 2.68
N ASP A 76 20.96 -8.94 3.05
CA ASP A 76 22.05 -9.81 2.60
C ASP A 76 21.88 -11.30 2.99
N ASN A 77 21.06 -11.59 4.00
CA ASN A 77 20.70 -12.97 4.37
C ASN A 77 19.59 -13.57 3.49
N GLY A 78 19.12 -12.85 2.47
CA GLY A 78 18.11 -13.30 1.52
C GLY A 78 16.67 -13.09 1.98
N LEU A 79 16.44 -12.56 3.19
CA LEU A 79 15.10 -12.21 3.65
C LEU A 79 14.67 -10.85 3.10
N THR A 80 13.44 -10.74 2.63
CA THR A 80 12.81 -9.49 2.20
C THR A 80 11.77 -9.04 3.22
N PHE A 81 11.89 -7.80 3.66
CA PHE A 81 10.91 -7.12 4.49
C PHE A 81 10.14 -6.14 3.61
N GLY A 82 8.82 -6.15 3.72
CA GLY A 82 7.93 -5.29 2.95
C GLY A 82 6.88 -4.66 3.84
N ILE A 83 6.39 -3.50 3.45
CA ILE A 83 5.22 -2.84 4.05
C ILE A 83 4.20 -2.66 2.93
N ASN A 84 2.92 -2.79 3.26
CA ASN A 84 1.82 -2.42 2.39
C ASN A 84 0.91 -1.48 3.18
N VAL A 85 0.69 -0.28 2.65
CA VAL A 85 -0.31 0.66 3.15
C VAL A 85 -1.12 1.11 1.94
N GLN A 86 -2.43 0.84 1.97
CA GLN A 86 -3.35 1.35 0.98
C GLN A 86 -4.23 2.43 1.61
N LEU A 87 -4.14 3.63 1.06
CA LEU A 87 -4.74 4.86 1.56
C LEU A 87 -5.84 5.30 0.60
N GLU A 88 -7.09 5.26 1.06
CA GLU A 88 -8.23 5.88 0.40
C GLU A 88 -7.97 7.38 0.24
N ALA A 89 -7.90 7.85 -1.00
CA ALA A 89 -7.61 9.25 -1.31
C ALA A 89 -8.87 10.14 -1.19
N GLU A 90 -10.01 9.56 -0.86
CA GLU A 90 -11.30 10.22 -0.68
C GLU A 90 -11.95 9.80 0.63
N ASN A 91 -12.47 10.77 1.40
CA ASN A 91 -13.20 10.46 2.62
C ASN A 91 -14.67 10.25 2.31
N GLN A 92 -15.14 9.02 2.42
CA GLN A 92 -16.56 8.76 2.63
C GLN A 92 -16.88 9.10 4.09
N ALA A 93 -17.82 10.01 4.32
CA ALA A 93 -18.09 10.58 5.64
C ALA A 93 -18.17 9.52 6.76
N GLY A 94 -17.13 9.44 7.58
CA GLY A 94 -17.03 8.51 8.72
C GLY A 94 -16.25 7.21 8.50
N ALA A 95 -15.66 7.00 7.31
CA ALA A 95 -14.80 5.84 7.03
C ALA A 95 -13.33 6.09 7.42
N THR A 96 -12.63 5.00 7.75
CA THR A 96 -11.17 4.98 7.90
C THR A 96 -10.51 5.22 6.54
N TYR A 97 -9.39 5.94 6.54
CA TYR A 97 -8.64 6.23 5.32
C TYR A 97 -7.73 5.07 4.88
N ILE A 98 -7.58 4.04 5.69
CA ILE A 98 -6.64 2.95 5.44
C ILE A 98 -7.46 1.67 5.31
N ASP A 99 -7.41 1.07 4.12
CA ASP A 99 -8.08 -0.19 3.81
C ASP A 99 -7.19 -1.35 4.21
N GLU A 100 -5.93 -1.34 3.74
CA GLU A 100 -4.94 -2.35 4.09
C GLU A 100 -3.72 -1.73 4.79
N THR A 101 -3.25 -2.40 5.85
CA THR A 101 -1.97 -2.10 6.48
C THR A 101 -1.38 -3.34 7.10
N TYR A 102 -0.32 -3.85 6.45
CA TYR A 102 0.41 -5.00 6.93
C TYR A 102 1.90 -4.91 6.58
N MET A 103 2.69 -5.70 7.31
CA MET A 103 4.08 -5.97 6.95
C MET A 103 4.25 -7.40 6.46
N THR A 104 5.25 -7.60 5.62
CA THR A 104 5.60 -8.92 5.07
C THR A 104 7.04 -9.26 5.41
N ILE A 105 7.29 -10.53 5.72
CA ILE A 105 8.63 -11.11 5.76
C ILE A 105 8.63 -12.29 4.79
N SER A 106 9.50 -12.28 3.79
CA SER A 106 9.59 -13.34 2.79
C SER A 106 11.01 -13.81 2.54
N GLY A 107 11.16 -15.03 2.07
CA GLY A 107 12.43 -15.61 1.64
C GLY A 107 12.24 -16.99 1.05
N ASP A 108 13.17 -17.43 0.21
CA ASP A 108 13.01 -18.62 -0.63
C ASP A 108 12.61 -19.89 0.14
N THR A 109 13.17 -20.10 1.34
CA THR A 109 12.84 -21.27 2.18
C THR A 109 11.75 -21.00 3.22
N LEU A 110 11.52 -19.73 3.56
CA LEU A 110 10.55 -19.31 4.57
C LEU A 110 9.13 -19.20 3.99
N GLY A 111 9.01 -18.97 2.67
CA GLY A 111 7.76 -18.53 2.07
C GLY A 111 7.50 -17.07 2.40
N ARG A 112 6.26 -16.72 2.77
CA ARG A 112 5.87 -15.35 3.15
C ARG A 112 5.01 -15.38 4.40
N ILE A 113 5.33 -14.50 5.34
CA ILE A 113 4.56 -14.22 6.55
C ILE A 113 3.98 -12.81 6.41
N GLU A 114 2.69 -12.66 6.70
CA GLU A 114 1.98 -11.38 6.77
C GLU A 114 1.51 -11.12 8.20
N ILE A 115 1.63 -9.86 8.61
CA ILE A 115 1.20 -9.40 9.93
C ILE A 115 0.54 -8.04 9.78
N GLY A 116 -0.76 -7.96 10.05
CA GLY A 116 -1.51 -6.71 9.98
C GLY A 116 -2.98 -6.92 9.62
N SER A 117 -3.57 -5.91 9.01
CA SER A 117 -4.91 -5.92 8.44
C SER A 117 -4.79 -5.98 6.92
N GLU A 118 -5.29 -7.07 6.35
CA GLU A 118 -5.61 -7.26 4.93
C GLU A 118 -7.13 -7.11 4.77
#